data_AF-A0A1I2AKC0-F1
#
_entry.id   AF-A0A1I2AKC0-F1
#
_cell.length_a   1.000
_cell.length_b   1.000
_cell.length_c   1.000
_cell.angle_alpha   90.00
_cell.angle_beta   90.00
_cell.angle_gamma   90.00
#
_symmetry.space_group_name_H-M   'P 1'
#
loop_
_entity.id
_entity.type
_entity.pdbx_description
1 polymer ?
#
loop_
_entity_poly.entity_id
_entity_poly.type
_entity_poly.pdbx_seq_one_letter_code
_entity_poly.pdbx_strand_id
1 'polypeptide(L)' 'MTAPSSIDPAHFLHEQLAQASPDLLRQMLTTFIDTLMSAEADAVCGADYGARSSERINVRNGYRPREF' A
#
# COMPACT_ATOMS: atom_id res chain seq x y z
N MET A 1 26.58 32.26 -5.63
CA MET A 1 26.59 31.53 -4.34
C MET A 1 25.21 30.91 -4.17
N THR A 2 25.04 29.66 -4.59
CA THR A 2 23.77 28.94 -4.49
C THR A 2 23.86 28.07 -3.24
N ALA A 3 23.07 28.38 -2.21
CA ALA A 3 23.02 27.56 -1.00
C ALA A 3 22.39 26.20 -1.35
N PRO A 4 22.91 25.07 -0.84
CA PRO A 4 22.24 23.80 -1.00
C PRO A 4 21.00 23.86 -0.12
N SER A 5 19.81 23.95 -0.73
CA SER A 5 18.56 23.78 0.00
C SER A 5 18.51 22.33 0.47
N SER A 6 19.03 22.08 1.67
CA SER A 6 18.82 20.84 2.42
C SER A 6 17.36 20.81 2.82
N ILE A 7 16.48 20.52 1.86
CA ILE A 7 15.08 20.25 2.13
C ILE A 7 15.07 18.98 2.99
N ASP A 8 14.64 19.11 4.24
CA ASP A 8 14.34 17.97 5.07
C ASP A 8 13.15 17.23 4.43
N PRO A 9 13.36 16.03 3.87
CA PRO A 9 12.32 15.32 3.13
C PRO A 9 11.16 14.92 4.03
N ALA A 10 11.38 14.70 5.33
CA ALA A 10 10.33 14.37 6.27
C ALA A 10 9.42 15.59 6.53
N HIS A 11 10.01 16.77 6.72
CA HIS A 11 9.27 18.02 6.87
C HIS A 11 8.50 18.38 5.59
N PHE A 12 9.14 18.25 4.42
CA PHE A 12 8.51 18.49 3.13
C PHE A 12 7.32 17.55 2.88
N LEU A 13 7.48 16.25 3.13
CA LEU A 13 6.36 15.30 3.08
C LEU A 13 5.27 15.68 4.07
N HIS A 14 5.62 16.06 5.29
CA HIS A 14 4.64 16.46 6.29
C HIS A 14 3.80 17.67 5.83
N GLU A 15 4.41 18.70 5.25
CA GLU A 15 3.69 19.86 4.70
C GLU A 15 2.82 19.49 3.50
N GLN A 16 3.34 18.66 2.58
CA GLN A 16 2.57 18.20 1.43
C GLN A 16 1.38 17.31 1.85
N LEU A 17 1.55 16.48 2.88
CA LEU A 17 0.47 15.66 3.45
C LEU A 17 -0.53 16.51 4.24
N ALA A 18 -0.09 17.58 4.91
CA ALA A 18 -0.97 18.52 5.60
C ALA A 18 -1.83 19.35 4.62
N GLN A 19 -1.30 19.61 3.42
CA GLN A 19 -2.05 20.25 2.31
C GLN A 19 -2.89 19.27 1.50
N ALA A 20 -2.56 17.97 1.53
CA ALA A 20 -3.37 16.95 0.88
C ALA A 20 -4.76 16.88 1.52
N SER A 21 -5.78 16.65 0.70
CA SER A 21 -7.13 16.42 1.24
C SER A 21 -7.11 15.18 2.14
N PRO A 22 -7.82 15.19 3.27
CA PRO A 22 -7.94 14.00 4.14
C PRO A 22 -8.37 12.73 3.38
N ASP A 23 -9.15 12.90 2.31
CA ASP A 23 -9.58 11.81 1.43
C ASP A 23 -8.44 11.23 0.59
N LEU A 24 -7.50 12.06 0.12
CA LEU A 24 -6.32 11.59 -0.60
C LEU A 24 -5.44 10.72 0.32
N LEU A 25 -5.20 11.17 1.55
CA LEU A 25 -4.45 10.40 2.54
C LEU A 25 -5.13 9.07 2.86
N ARG A 26 -6.44 9.09 3.04
CA ARG A 26 -7.23 7.87 3.27
C ARG A 26 -7.10 6.92 2.08
N GLN A 27 -7.22 7.42 0.85
CA GLN A 27 -7.10 6.60 -0.36
C GLN A 27 -5.69 5.99 -0.51
N MET A 28 -4.65 6.78 -0.26
CA MET A 28 -3.27 6.30 -0.30
C MET A 28 -3.03 5.22 0.75
N LEU A 29 -3.49 5.44 1.98
CA LEU A 29 -3.37 4.48 3.06
C LEU A 29 -4.13 3.19 2.75
N THR A 30 -5.38 3.29 2.27
CA THR A 30 -6.17 2.13 1.83
C THR A 30 -5.41 1.33 0.76
N THR A 31 -4.89 2.01 -0.27
CA THR A 31 -4.13 1.36 -1.34
C THR A 31 -2.90 0.63 -0.80
N PHE A 32 -2.17 1.27 0.12
CA PHE A 32 -0.97 0.69 0.72
C PHE A 32 -1.31 -0.54 1.57
N ILE A 33 -2.36 -0.46 2.40
CA ILE A 33 -2.83 -1.59 3.21
C ILE A 33 -3.29 -2.74 2.30
N ASP A 34 -4.10 -2.48 1.29
CA ASP A 34 -4.59 -3.50 0.36
C ASP A 34 -3.44 -4.20 -0.37
N THR A 35 -2.37 -3.47 -0.69
CA THR A 35 -1.15 -4.01 -1.32
C THR A 35 -0.42 -4.96 -0.37
N LEU A 36 -0.23 -4.56 0.89
CA LEU A 36 0.44 -5.40 1.89
C LEU A 36 -0.36 -6.67 2.19
N MET A 37 -1.67 -6.54 2.39
CA MET A 37 -2.56 -7.69 2.61
C MET A 37 -2.60 -8.61 1.40
N SER A 38 -2.56 -8.06 0.18
CA SER A 38 -2.46 -8.84 -1.04
C SER A 38 -1.15 -9.61 -1.11
N ALA A 39 -0.01 -8.99 -0.82
CA ALA A 39 1.29 -9.67 -0.85
C ALA A 39 1.35 -10.84 0.16
N GLU A 40 0.79 -10.66 1.35
CA GLU A 40 0.67 -11.74 2.34
C GLU A 40 -0.20 -12.89 1.80
N ALA A 41 -1.34 -12.58 1.17
CA ALA A 41 -2.20 -13.60 0.58
C ALA A 41 -1.52 -14.36 -0.58
N ASP A 42 -0.69 -13.69 -1.39
CA ASP A 42 0.11 -14.35 -2.43
C ASP A 42 1.13 -15.32 -1.83
N ALA A 43 1.85 -14.90 -0.79
CA ALA A 43 2.80 -15.74 -0.08
C ALA A 43 2.12 -16.98 0.53
N VAL A 44 0.94 -16.81 1.13
CA VAL A 44 0.15 -17.94 1.67
C VAL A 44 -0.39 -18.86 0.57
N CYS A 45 -0.77 -18.32 -0.59
CA CYS A 45 -1.24 -19.14 -1.70
C CYS A 45 -0.11 -19.88 -2.43
N GLY A 46 1.15 -19.43 -2.28
CA GLY A 46 2.29 -19.90 -3.06
C GLY A 46 2.28 -19.40 -4.51
N ALA A 47 1.51 -18.35 -4.79
CA ALA A 47 1.34 -17.81 -6.14
C ALA A 47 0.61 -16.47 -6.13
N ASP A 48 1.01 -15.58 -7.04
CA ASP A 48 0.35 -14.31 -7.30
C ASP A 48 -1.12 -14.48 -7.70
N TYR A 49 -1.94 -13.45 -7.44
CA TYR A 49 -3.35 -13.46 -7.80
C TYR A 49 -3.57 -13.68 -9.31
N GLY A 50 -4.33 -14.72 -9.66
CA GLY A 50 -4.63 -15.07 -11.05
C GLY A 50 -3.47 -15.71 -11.84
N ALA A 51 -2.26 -15.79 -11.28
CA ALA A 51 -1.12 -16.38 -11.95
C ALA A 51 -1.17 -17.92 -11.91
N ARG A 52 -0.75 -18.57 -12.99
CA ARG A 52 -0.51 -20.02 -13.00
C ARG A 52 0.85 -20.28 -12.37
N SER A 53 0.87 -21.09 -11.32
CA SER A 53 2.09 -21.54 -10.63
C SER A 53 1.90 -22.98 -10.19
N SER A 54 2.95 -23.79 -10.29
CA SER A 54 2.99 -25.16 -9.76
C SER A 54 3.10 -25.19 -8.23
N GLU A 55 3.55 -24.09 -7.61
CA GLU A 55 3.67 -23.94 -6.16
C GLU A 55 2.34 -23.54 -5.50
N ARG A 56 1.30 -23.26 -6.29
CA ARG A 56 -0.01 -22.86 -5.77
C ARG A 56 -0.66 -23.99 -4.99
N ILE A 57 -0.90 -23.76 -3.69
CA ILE A 57 -1.58 -24.70 -2.80
C ILE A 57 -2.98 -24.25 -2.37
N ASN A 58 -3.32 -22.98 -2.62
CA ASN A 58 -4.61 -22.41 -2.25
C ASN A 58 -5.08 -21.32 -3.25
N VAL A 59 -6.35 -20.92 -3.16
CA VAL A 59 -6.97 -19.88 -3.98
C VAL A 59 -7.73 -18.89 -3.10
N ARG A 60 -7.58 -17.60 -3.42
CA ARG A 60 -8.29 -16.52 -2.73
C ARG A 60 -9.81 -16.64 -2.96
N ASN A 61 -10.60 -16.45 -1.90
CA ASN A 61 -12.07 -16.51 -1.95
C ASN A 61 -12.72 -15.12 -1.84
N GLY A 62 -12.03 -14.09 -2.33
CA GLY A 62 -12.48 -12.69 -2.24
C GLY A 62 -12.34 -12.06 -0.85
N TYR A 63 -12.70 -10.79 -0.76
CA TYR A 63 -12.67 -10.00 0.47
C TYR A 63 -14.03 -10.01 1.17
N ARG A 64 -14.02 -9.81 2.49
CA ARG A 64 -15.23 -9.61 3.29
C ARG A 64 -15.10 -8.31 4.07
N PRO A 65 -16.18 -7.52 4.19
CA PRO A 65 -16.17 -6.34 5.04
C PRO A 65 -15.92 -6.79 6.48
N ARG A 66 -15.05 -6.06 7.17
CA ARG A 66 -14.83 -6.23 8.60
C ARG A 66 -15.69 -5.19 9.30
N GLU A 67 -16.66 -5.65 10.08
CA GLU A 67 -17.44 -4.76 10.95
C GLU A 67 -16.54 -4.33 12.11
N PHE A 68 -16.37 -3.01 12.25
CA PHE A 68 -15.74 -2.36 13.40
C PHE A 68 -16.60 -1.18 13.81
#